data_AF-A0A7L2IS57-F1
#
_entry.id   AF-A0A7L2IS57-F1
#
_cell.length_a   1.000
_cell.length_b   1.000
_cell.length_c   1.000
_cell.angle_alpha   90.00
_cell.angle_beta   90.00
_cell.angle_gamma   90.00
#
_symmetry.space_group_name_H-M   'P 1'
#
loop_
_entity.id
_entity.type
_entity.pdbx_description
1 polymer ?
#
loop_
_entity_poly.entity_id
_entity_poly.type
_entity_poly.pdbx_seq_one_letter_code
_entity_poly.pdbx_strand_id
1 'polypeptide(L)'
;SDIESQKDRVVTEEEWLQKWETGNIGFHKEQVHPLLQKYLDVLLNGRSGLRIFFPLCGKAVEMKWLADMGHSIVGVEVSEQAVKEFFTEHSLPYIEEPVPEISGAKIFQSASGNISLYCCSIYDLS
;
A
#
# COMPACT_ATOMS: atom_id res chain seq x y z
N SER A 1 13.80 18.35 21.90
CA SER A 1 13.68 16.87 21.76
C SER A 1 13.71 16.51 20.27
N ASP A 2 13.81 15.23 19.88
CA ASP A 2 13.81 14.83 18.45
C ASP A 2 12.55 15.26 17.67
N ILE A 3 11.46 15.57 18.38
CA ILE A 3 10.22 16.10 17.80
C ILE A 3 10.42 17.52 17.26
N GLU A 4 11.18 18.36 17.96
CA GLU A 4 11.46 19.74 17.51
C GLU A 4 12.42 19.78 16.32
N SER A 5 13.35 18.82 16.24
CA SER A 5 14.35 18.78 15.16
C SER A 5 13.78 18.36 13.81
N GLN A 6 12.59 17.76 13.76
CA GLN A 6 11.95 17.30 12.52
C GLN A 6 10.68 18.08 12.16
N LYS A 7 10.28 19.08 12.96
CA LYS A 7 9.01 19.79 12.79
C LYS A 7 8.81 20.40 11.40
N ASP A 8 9.87 20.96 10.84
CA ASP A 8 9.84 21.64 9.54
C ASP A 8 10.27 20.72 8.38
N ARG A 9 10.43 19.42 8.64
CA ARG A 9 10.81 18.45 7.62
C ARG A 9 9.63 18.19 6.69
N VAL A 10 9.84 18.47 5.42
CA VAL A 10 8.91 18.14 4.33
C VAL A 10 9.57 17.10 3.43
N VAL A 11 8.78 16.15 2.95
CA VAL A 11 9.16 15.26 1.86
C VAL A 11 8.11 15.43 0.78
N THR A 12 8.53 15.83 -0.43
CA THR A 12 7.60 16.01 -1.55
C THR A 12 7.28 14.68 -2.22
N GLU A 13 6.23 14.65 -3.05
CA GLU A 13 5.89 13.47 -3.83
C GLU A 13 7.03 13.10 -4.78
N GLU A 14 7.66 14.09 -5.43
CA GLU A 14 8.80 13.87 -6.34
C GLU A 14 9.99 13.24 -5.62
N GLU A 15 10.31 13.68 -4.39
CA GLU A 15 11.37 13.07 -3.59
C GLU A 15 11.05 11.62 -3.21
N TRP A 16 9.77 11.30 -2.98
CA TRP A 16 9.33 9.93 -2.72
C TRP A 16 9.38 9.05 -3.97
N LEU A 17 8.91 9.56 -5.11
CA LEU A 17 8.99 8.87 -6.40
C LEU A 17 10.45 8.59 -6.78
N GLN A 18 11.35 9.56 -6.58
CA GLN A 18 12.78 9.39 -6.85
C GLN A 18 13.41 8.25 -6.04
N LYS A 19 12.93 7.98 -4.81
CA LYS A 19 13.39 6.84 -4.01
C LYS A 19 13.03 5.50 -4.64
N TRP A 20 11.83 5.38 -5.19
CA TRP A 20 11.41 4.17 -5.91
C TRP A 20 12.20 3.99 -7.21
N GLU A 21 12.35 5.06 -8.00
CA GLU A 21 13.11 5.03 -9.26
C GLU A 21 14.57 4.63 -9.05
N THR A 22 15.19 5.08 -7.96
CA THR A 22 16.60 4.78 -7.64
C THR A 22 16.79 3.52 -6.81
N GLY A 23 15.70 2.80 -6.49
CA GLY A 23 15.75 1.62 -5.62
C GLY A 23 16.17 1.93 -4.18
N ASN A 24 16.11 3.19 -3.73
CA ASN A 24 16.36 3.61 -2.35
C ASN A 24 15.14 3.32 -1.45
N ILE A 25 14.76 2.04 -1.41
CA ILE A 25 13.57 1.51 -0.76
C ILE A 25 13.92 0.66 0.47
N GLY A 26 14.96 1.04 1.22
CA GLY A 26 15.42 0.31 2.42
C GLY A 26 14.39 0.20 3.55
N PHE A 27 13.24 0.86 3.41
CA PHE A 27 12.07 0.70 4.28
C PHE A 27 11.23 -0.55 3.95
N HIS A 28 11.33 -1.08 2.72
CA HIS A 28 10.62 -2.28 2.30
C HIS A 28 11.14 -3.52 3.04
N LYS A 29 10.21 -4.38 3.48
CA LYS A 29 10.52 -5.68 4.07
C LYS A 29 9.98 -6.76 3.15
N GLU A 30 10.85 -7.68 2.75
CA GLU A 30 10.51 -8.82 1.89
C GLU A 30 9.66 -9.89 2.62
N GLN A 31 9.63 -9.82 3.95
CA GLN A 31 8.88 -10.74 4.81
C GLN A 31 7.84 -9.96 5.62
N VAL A 32 6.70 -10.60 5.87
CA VAL A 32 5.60 -10.02 6.66
C VAL A 32 6.12 -9.53 8.01
N HIS A 33 5.71 -8.32 8.40
CA HIS A 33 6.16 -7.66 9.61
C HIS A 33 5.94 -8.56 10.85
N PRO A 34 7.00 -8.91 11.62
CA PRO A 34 6.91 -9.89 12.69
C PRO A 34 5.89 -9.54 13.79
N LEU A 35 5.71 -8.25 14.09
CA LEU A 35 4.71 -7.82 15.07
C LEU A 35 3.28 -7.94 14.53
N LEU A 36 3.07 -7.75 13.23
CA LEU A 36 1.74 -7.96 12.65
C LEU A 36 1.39 -9.45 12.71
N GLN A 37 2.32 -10.33 12.35
CA GLN A 37 2.15 -11.78 12.52
C GLN A 37 1.82 -12.16 13.96
N LYS A 38 2.61 -11.64 14.92
CA LYS A 38 2.42 -11.94 16.35
C LYS A 38 1.06 -11.50 16.89
N TYR A 39 0.53 -10.37 16.43
CA TYR A 39 -0.70 -9.79 16.95
C TYR A 39 -1.90 -9.90 16.01
N LEU A 40 -1.81 -10.74 14.97
CA LEU A 40 -2.89 -10.90 13.98
C LEU A 40 -4.21 -11.31 14.63
N ASP A 41 -4.19 -12.32 15.51
CA ASP A 41 -5.40 -12.80 16.16
C ASP A 41 -6.09 -11.73 17.01
N VAL A 42 -5.29 -10.84 17.63
CA VAL A 42 -5.79 -9.70 18.40
C VAL A 42 -6.44 -8.67 17.47
N LEU A 43 -5.80 -8.38 16.32
CA LEU A 43 -6.34 -7.47 15.30
C LEU A 43 -7.67 -8.00 14.74
N LEU A 44 -7.72 -9.28 14.36
CA LEU A 44 -8.89 -9.90 13.77
C LEU A 44 -10.02 -10.06 14.81
N ASN A 45 -9.68 -10.45 16.04
CA ASN A 45 -10.62 -10.66 17.13
C ASN A 45 -11.80 -11.56 16.72
N GLY A 46 -11.50 -12.68 16.05
CA GLY A 46 -12.49 -13.63 15.53
C GLY A 46 -13.30 -13.17 14.32
N ARG A 47 -13.05 -11.96 13.79
CA ARG A 47 -13.73 -11.44 12.59
C ARG A 47 -13.06 -11.95 11.32
N SER A 48 -13.86 -12.24 10.30
CA SER A 48 -13.43 -12.65 8.96
C SER A 48 -13.95 -11.67 7.91
N GLY A 49 -13.36 -11.66 6.70
CA GLY A 49 -13.86 -10.83 5.59
C GLY A 49 -13.75 -9.31 5.83
N LEU A 50 -12.86 -8.90 6.73
CA LEU A 50 -12.60 -7.48 7.00
C LEU A 50 -12.12 -6.74 5.74
N ARG A 51 -12.51 -5.46 5.65
CA ARG A 51 -11.91 -4.50 4.72
C ARG A 51 -10.80 -3.74 5.45
N ILE A 52 -9.56 -3.87 5.01
CA ILE A 52 -8.36 -3.37 5.69
C ILE A 52 -7.67 -2.34 4.79
N PHE A 53 -7.37 -1.17 5.35
CA PHE A 53 -6.74 -0.07 4.64
C PHE A 53 -5.24 0.02 4.96
N PHE A 54 -4.41 0.18 3.92
CA PHE A 54 -2.96 0.38 3.99
C PHE A 54 -2.60 1.78 3.46
N PRO A 55 -2.41 2.77 4.34
CA PRO A 55 -1.93 4.09 3.92
C PRO A 55 -0.45 4.03 3.54
N LEU A 56 -0.08 4.68 2.42
CA LEU A 56 1.29 4.74 1.90
C LEU A 56 1.86 3.32 1.73
N CYS A 57 1.12 2.48 1.01
CA CYS A 57 1.30 1.03 1.09
C CYS A 57 2.59 0.52 0.45
N GLY A 58 3.23 1.30 -0.43
CA GLY A 58 4.33 0.82 -1.27
C GLY A 58 3.96 -0.53 -1.89
N LYS A 59 4.83 -1.53 -1.66
CA LYS A 59 4.61 -2.94 -1.99
C LYS A 59 4.57 -3.87 -0.77
N ALA A 60 3.90 -3.44 0.31
CA ALA A 60 3.79 -4.21 1.54
C ALA A 60 3.27 -5.64 1.31
N VAL A 61 4.09 -6.65 1.63
CA VAL A 61 3.77 -8.08 1.43
C VAL A 61 2.60 -8.54 2.32
N GLU A 62 2.35 -7.82 3.41
CA GLU A 62 1.23 -7.99 4.33
C GLU A 62 -0.11 -7.90 3.61
N MET A 63 -0.22 -7.06 2.56
CA MET A 63 -1.45 -6.90 1.79
C MET A 63 -1.86 -8.22 1.15
N LYS A 64 -0.96 -8.90 0.44
CA LYS A 64 -1.23 -10.22 -0.15
C LYS A 64 -1.51 -11.26 0.93
N TRP A 65 -0.72 -11.27 1.99
CA TRP A 65 -0.87 -12.23 3.09
C TRP A 65 -2.24 -12.15 3.77
N LEU A 66 -2.75 -10.95 4.05
CA LEU A 66 -4.10 -10.75 4.60
C LEU A 66 -5.20 -11.04 3.56
N ALA A 67 -4.98 -10.71 2.29
CA ALA A 67 -5.91 -11.01 1.21
C ALA A 67 -6.11 -12.53 1.03
N ASP A 68 -5.04 -13.32 1.18
CA ASP A 68 -5.07 -14.79 1.14
C ASP A 68 -5.84 -15.40 2.31
N MET A 69 -5.96 -14.68 3.43
CA MET A 69 -6.83 -15.05 4.56
C MET A 69 -8.31 -14.70 4.34
N GLY A 70 -8.66 -14.17 3.16
CA GLY A 70 -10.03 -13.82 2.79
C GLY A 70 -10.45 -12.42 3.19
N HIS A 71 -9.51 -11.52 3.51
CA HIS A 71 -9.80 -10.10 3.74
C HIS A 71 -9.76 -9.31 2.42
N SER A 72 -10.48 -8.19 2.39
CA SER A 72 -10.41 -7.23 1.29
C SER A 72 -9.42 -6.13 1.63
N ILE A 73 -8.47 -5.86 0.74
CA ILE A 73 -7.43 -4.86 0.94
C ILE A 73 -7.69 -3.65 0.07
N VAL A 74 -7.55 -2.47 0.69
CA VAL A 74 -7.47 -1.19 0.00
C VAL A 74 -6.14 -0.55 0.37
N GLY A 75 -5.33 -0.16 -0.61
CA GLY A 75 -4.08 0.57 -0.37
C GLY A 75 -4.08 1.89 -1.13
N VAL A 76 -3.25 2.83 -0.67
CA VAL A 76 -2.92 4.04 -1.44
C VAL A 76 -1.43 4.25 -1.44
N GLU A 77 -0.88 4.55 -2.62
CA GLU A 77 0.53 4.81 -2.85
C GLU A 77 0.66 5.75 -4.04
N VAL A 78 1.56 6.73 -3.98
CA VAL A 78 1.76 7.68 -5.09
C VAL A 78 2.67 7.09 -6.18
N SER A 79 3.55 6.17 -5.81
CA SER A 79 4.45 5.48 -6.74
C SER A 79 3.74 4.39 -7.55
N GLU A 80 3.43 4.68 -8.81
CA GLU A 80 2.91 3.68 -9.76
C GLU A 80 3.88 2.51 -9.92
N GLN A 81 5.20 2.76 -9.86
CA GLN A 81 6.22 1.72 -9.88
C GLN A 81 6.04 0.75 -8.71
N ALA A 82 5.85 1.25 -7.49
CA ALA A 82 5.65 0.40 -6.31
C ALA A 82 4.39 -0.47 -6.43
N VAL A 83 3.30 0.12 -6.90
CA VAL A 83 2.03 -0.58 -7.12
C VAL A 83 2.19 -1.69 -8.16
N LYS A 84 2.85 -1.41 -9.29
CA LYS A 84 3.12 -2.41 -10.34
C LYS A 84 4.06 -3.51 -9.88
N GLU A 85 5.11 -3.16 -9.13
CA GLU A 85 6.03 -4.13 -8.52
C GLU A 85 5.28 -5.07 -7.57
N PHE A 86 4.40 -4.55 -6.71
CA PHE A 86 3.58 -5.39 -5.82
C PHE A 86 2.81 -6.48 -6.58
N PHE A 87 2.05 -6.11 -7.61
CA PHE A 87 1.29 -7.09 -8.38
C PHE A 87 2.18 -8.09 -9.10
N THR A 88 3.31 -7.62 -9.64
CA THR A 88 4.27 -8.47 -10.37
C THR A 88 4.94 -9.48 -9.43
N GLU A 89 5.46 -9.02 -8.29
CA GLU A 89 6.16 -9.84 -7.30
C GLU A 89 5.25 -10.92 -6.70
N HIS A 90 3.96 -10.60 -6.53
CA HIS A 90 2.98 -11.56 -6.02
C HIS A 90 2.28 -12.37 -7.12
N SER A 91 2.70 -12.23 -8.39
CA SER A 91 2.09 -12.93 -9.54
C SER A 91 0.57 -12.76 -9.61
N LEU A 92 0.10 -11.54 -9.33
CA LEU A 92 -1.31 -11.17 -9.32
C LEU A 92 -1.69 -10.48 -10.63
N PRO A 93 -2.54 -11.08 -11.47
CA PRO A 93 -3.17 -10.36 -12.57
C PRO A 93 -4.02 -9.22 -12.02
N TYR A 94 -3.98 -8.06 -12.68
CA TYR A 94 -4.75 -6.89 -12.30
C TYR A 94 -5.27 -6.14 -13.53
N ILE A 95 -6.28 -5.31 -13.30
CA ILE A 95 -6.74 -4.29 -14.24
C ILE A 95 -6.39 -2.91 -13.70
N GLU A 96 -6.10 -1.98 -14.61
CA GLU A 96 -5.81 -0.57 -14.32
C GLU A 96 -6.96 0.27 -14.89
N GLU A 97 -7.57 1.10 -14.06
CA GLU A 97 -8.69 1.97 -14.43
C GLU A 97 -8.46 3.39 -13.88
N PRO A 98 -8.93 4.45 -14.56
CA PRO A 98 -8.94 5.79 -13.98
C PRO A 98 -9.92 5.88 -12.81
N VAL A 99 -9.65 6.76 -11.83
CA VAL A 99 -10.60 7.09 -10.76
C VAL A 99 -11.36 8.37 -11.14
N PRO A 100 -12.64 8.31 -11.53
CA PRO A 100 -13.37 9.46 -12.08
C PRO A 100 -13.40 10.69 -11.17
N GLU A 101 -13.42 10.48 -9.86
CA GLU A 101 -13.53 11.54 -8.85
C GLU A 101 -12.20 12.22 -8.54
N ILE A 102 -11.06 11.61 -8.91
CA ILE A 102 -9.72 12.11 -8.58
C ILE A 102 -8.90 12.27 -9.85
N SER A 103 -8.67 13.52 -10.25
CA SER A 103 -7.96 13.86 -11.48
C SER A 103 -6.56 13.25 -11.51
N GLY A 104 -6.28 12.42 -12.53
CA GLY A 104 -4.97 11.79 -12.74
C GLY A 104 -4.73 10.54 -11.88
N ALA A 105 -5.62 10.22 -10.94
CA ALA A 105 -5.52 9.01 -10.15
C ALA A 105 -5.94 7.78 -10.94
N LYS A 106 -5.33 6.66 -10.59
CA LYS A 106 -5.64 5.33 -11.13
C LYS A 106 -5.93 4.37 -10.00
N ILE A 107 -6.68 3.33 -10.29
CA ILE A 107 -6.87 2.20 -9.41
C ILE A 107 -6.39 0.93 -10.09
N PHE A 108 -5.62 0.15 -9.35
CA PHE A 108 -5.11 -1.15 -9.74
C PHE A 108 -5.87 -2.21 -8.94
N GLN A 109 -6.71 -3.00 -9.60
CA GLN A 109 -7.54 -4.01 -8.94
C GLN A 109 -7.09 -5.41 -9.33
N SER A 110 -6.86 -6.28 -8.34
CA SER A 110 -6.58 -7.69 -8.61
C SER A 110 -7.77 -8.35 -9.34
N ALA A 111 -7.49 -9.32 -10.21
CA ALA A 111 -8.54 -10.05 -10.92
C ALA A 111 -9.50 -10.81 -9.98
N SER A 112 -9.05 -11.15 -8.78
CA SER A 112 -9.87 -11.73 -7.70
C SER A 112 -10.75 -10.70 -6.97
N GLY A 113 -10.54 -9.40 -7.20
CA GLY A 113 -11.31 -8.30 -6.62
C GLY A 113 -11.06 -8.05 -5.13
N ASN A 114 -10.14 -8.78 -4.49
CA ASN A 114 -9.85 -8.67 -3.06
C ASN A 114 -8.70 -7.71 -2.73
N ILE A 115 -8.01 -7.13 -3.71
CA ILE A 115 -6.99 -6.10 -3.51
C ILE A 115 -7.24 -4.95 -4.49
N SER A 116 -7.32 -3.74 -3.97
CA SER A 116 -7.45 -2.52 -4.76
C SER A 116 -6.45 -1.48 -4.29
N LEU A 117 -5.52 -1.08 -5.14
CA LEU A 117 -4.49 -0.09 -4.83
C LEU A 117 -4.74 1.18 -5.63
N TYR A 118 -4.96 2.28 -4.92
CA TYR A 118 -5.10 3.62 -5.49
C TYR A 118 -3.72 4.21 -5.72
N CYS A 119 -3.44 4.60 -6.95
CA CYS A 119 -2.24 5.30 -7.35
C CYS A 119 -2.51 6.81 -7.35
N CYS A 120 -2.35 7.46 -6.20
CA CYS A 120 -2.59 8.90 -5.98
C CYS A 120 -2.03 9.33 -4.61
N SER A 121 -2.17 10.62 -4.27
CA SER A 121 -1.85 11.11 -2.94
C SER A 121 -2.88 10.60 -1.93
N ILE A 122 -2.43 10.27 -0.71
CA ILE A 122 -3.37 9.92 0.37
C ILE A 122 -4.35 11.06 0.68
N TYR A 123 -3.93 12.30 0.43
CA TYR A 123 -4.75 13.49 0.67
C TYR A 123 -5.88 13.67 -0.36
N ASP A 124 -5.82 12.95 -1.49
CA ASP A 124 -6.87 12.97 -2.51
C ASP A 124 -8.04 12.03 -2.18
N LEU A 125 -7.83 11.09 -1.25
CA LEU A 125 -8.87 10.21 -0.76
C LEU A 125 -9.75 10.96 0.25
N SER A 126 -10.99 11.26 -0.15
CA SER A 126 -12.00 11.96 0.66
C SER A 126 -13.23 11.11 0.95
#